data_AF-Q9X968-F1
#
_entry.id   AF-Q9X968-F1
#
_cell.length_a   1.000
_cell.length_b   1.000
_cell.length_c   1.000
_cell.angle_alpha   90.00
_cell.angle_beta   90.00
_cell.angle_gamma   90.00
#
_symmetry.space_group_name_H-M   'P 1'
#
loop_
_entity.id
_entity.type
_entity.pdbx_description
1 polymer ?
#
loop_
_entity_poly.entity_id
_entity_poly.type
_entity_poly.pdbx_seq_one_letter_code
_entity_poly.pdbx_strand_id
1 'polypeptide(L)' 'VDLGPEGGSGGGEILVAGTPETVAECEASHTARFLKPMLK' A
#
# COMPACT_ATOMS: atom_id res chain seq x y z
N VAL A 1 -0.68 6.32 -4.45
CA VAL A 1 0.74 5.99 -4.21
C VAL A 1 0.83 5.55 -2.77
N ASP A 2 1.52 4.44 -2.52
CA ASP A 2 1.74 3.91 -1.18
C ASP A 2 3.23 3.76 -0.92
N LEU A 3 3.64 4.02 0.32
CA LEU A 3 5.03 4.07 0.77
C LEU A 3 5.23 3.13 1.94
N GLY A 4 6.40 2.51 2.03
CA GLY A 4 6.75 1.59 3.12
C GLY A 4 8.09 0.91 2.85
N PRO A 5 8.28 -0.37 3.27
CA PRO A 5 7.33 -1.25 3.95
C PRO A 5 7.03 -0.85 5.41
N GLU A 6 7.95 -0.15 6.06
CA GLU A 6 7.81 0.28 7.46
C GLU A 6 7.84 1.81 7.60
N GLY A 7 7.74 2.31 8.83
CA GLY A 7 7.93 3.73 9.15
C GLY A 7 9.39 4.09 9.46
N GLY A 8 9.75 5.37 9.32
CA GLY A 8 11.08 5.87 9.69
C GLY A 8 12.19 5.34 8.77
N SER A 9 13.29 4.84 9.35
CA SER A 9 14.44 4.34 8.58
C SER A 9 14.18 3.04 7.82
N GLY A 10 13.08 2.34 8.12
CA GLY A 10 12.64 1.14 7.40
C GLY A 10 11.65 1.43 6.27
N GLY A 11 11.42 2.71 5.94
CA GLY A 11 10.47 3.13 4.92
C GLY A 11 11.10 4.04 3.86
N GLY A 12 10.22 4.70 3.11
CA GLY A 12 10.61 5.69 2.09
C GLY A 12 10.72 5.12 0.68
N GLU A 13 10.42 3.83 0.49
CA GLU A 13 10.32 3.22 -0.83
C GLU A 13 8.89 3.36 -1.38
N ILE A 14 8.78 3.54 -2.69
CA ILE A 14 7.50 3.45 -3.38
C ILE A 14 7.18 1.97 -3.56
N LEU A 15 6.21 1.47 -2.78
CA LEU A 15 5.75 0.08 -2.90
C LEU A 15 4.86 -0.12 -4.12
N VAL A 16 3.91 0.81 -4.33
CA VAL A 16 2.96 0.77 -5.44
C VAL A 16 2.40 2.16 -5.76
N ALA A 17 2.18 2.42 -7.04
CA ALA A 17 1.52 3.62 -7.53
C ALA A 17 0.49 3.24 -8.60
N GLY A 18 -0.75 3.69 -8.43
CA GLY A 18 -1.85 3.34 -9.33
C GLY A 18 -3.21 3.72 -8.72
N THR A 19 -4.26 3.12 -9.25
CA THR A 19 -5.63 3.26 -8.73
C THR A 19 -5.77 2.64 -7.34
N PRO A 20 -6.84 2.94 -6.58
CA PRO A 20 -7.11 2.28 -5.31
C PRO A 20 -7.15 0.74 -5.43
N GLU A 21 -7.71 0.20 -6.51
CA GLU A 21 -7.74 -1.24 -6.78
C GLU A 21 -6.34 -1.79 -6.99
N THR A 22 -5.48 -1.07 -7.72
CA THR A 22 -4.07 -1.45 -7.91
C THR A 22 -3.32 -1.48 -6.58
N VAL A 23 -3.55 -0.49 -5.71
CA VAL A 23 -2.92 -0.43 -4.39
C VAL A 23 -3.43 -1.56 -3.49
N ALA A 24 -4.73 -1.89 -3.56
CA ALA A 24 -5.36 -2.94 -2.75
C ALA A 24 -4.84 -4.35 -3.02
N GLU A 25 -4.21 -4.60 -4.17
CA GLU A 25 -3.58 -5.89 -4.51
C GLU A 25 -2.08 -5.96 -4.15
N CYS A 26 -1.49 -4.90 -3.58
CA CYS A 26 -0.09 -4.91 -3.16
C CYS A 26 0.11 -5.64 -1.83
N GLU A 27 0.62 -6.88 -1.84
CA GLU A 27 0.82 -7.69 -0.62
C GLU A 27 1.82 -7.07 0.38
N ALA A 28 2.80 -6.30 -0.11
CA ALA A 28 3.79 -5.62 0.73
C ALA A 28 3.24 -4.37 1.44
N SER A 29 2.03 -3.92 1.08
CA SER A 29 1.41 -2.71 1.60
C SER A 29 0.57 -3.00 2.83
N HIS A 30 0.93 -2.40 3.97
CA HIS A 30 0.04 -2.36 5.14
C HIS A 30 -1.29 -1.68 4.81
N THR A 31 -1.27 -0.67 3.95
CA THR A 31 -2.46 0.06 3.46
C THR A 31 -3.42 -0.87 2.70
N ALA A 32 -2.91 -1.75 1.83
CA ALA A 32 -3.71 -2.66 1.01
C ALA A 32 -4.64 -3.55 1.85
N ARG A 33 -4.15 -4.04 3.00
CA ARG A 33 -4.93 -4.86 3.95
C ARG A 33 -6.24 -4.18 4.40
N PHE A 34 -6.22 -2.87 4.55
CA PHE A 34 -7.38 -2.09 4.97
C PHE A 34 -8.16 -1.49 3.81
N LEU A 35 -7.48 -1.19 2.70
CA LEU A 35 -8.11 -0.62 1.52
C LEU A 35 -9.00 -1.65 0.81
N LYS A 36 -8.55 -2.91 0.68
CA LYS A 36 -9.27 -3.95 -0.06
C LYS A 36 -10.71 -4.17 0.42
N PRO A 37 -11.01 -4.25 1.74
CA PRO A 37 -12.40 -4.32 2.23
C PRO A 37 -13.27 -3.09 1.98
N MET A 38 -12.68 -1.91 1.73
CA MET A 38 -13.40 -0.64 1.55
C MET A 38 -13.88 -0.42 0.11
N LEU A 39 -13.35 -1.17 -0.86
CA LEU A 39 -13.69 -1.07 -2.29
C LEU A 39 -14.89 -1.95 -2.70
N LYS A 40 -15.74 -2.33 -1.74
CA LYS A 40 -16.96 -3.11 -1.97
C LYS A 40 -18.10 -2.27 -2.52
#